data_AF-A0A2G9M4S7-F1
#
_entry.id   AF-A0A2G9M4S7-F1
#
_cell.length_a   1.000
_cell.length_b   1.000
_cell.length_c   1.000
_cell.angle_alpha   90.00
_cell.angle_beta   90.00
_cell.angle_gamma   90.00
#
_symmetry.space_group_name_H-M   'P 1'
#
loop_
_entity.id
_entity.type
_entity.pdbx_description
1 polymer ?
#
loop_
_entity_poly.entity_id
_entity_poly.type
_entity_poly.pdbx_seq_one_letter_code
_entity_poly.pdbx_strand_id
1 'polypeptide(L)'
;MAKKKAAAKKPAKKHIVRKSIPKKAPVEKVPEYMVQIHEPKMIRKDVLESLREIIIFMQGYEKFRLLQEEKVTLFAKLKRELKEIEVMIDSKLRHYLPKGKLHPVTREDQKKRDEKEVVDSMSYMEEKPVPVQVVAASPMPVGKVVPPKNELDDLESQLKDIQSQLEDLS
;
A
#
# COMPACT_ATOMS: atom_id res chain seq x y z
N MET A 1 -6.19 -18.19 72.72
CA MET A 1 -6.57 -17.34 71.57
C MET A 1 -7.95 -17.75 71.07
N ALA A 2 -8.99 -16.95 71.35
CA ALA A 2 -10.38 -17.28 71.07
C ALA A 2 -10.86 -16.60 69.77
N LYS A 3 -11.29 -17.40 68.78
CA LYS A 3 -11.87 -16.89 67.52
C LYS A 3 -13.36 -16.59 67.71
N LYS A 4 -13.72 -15.31 67.79
CA LYS A 4 -15.12 -14.83 67.75
C LYS A 4 -15.69 -15.04 66.35
N LYS A 5 -16.76 -15.84 66.24
CA LYS A 5 -17.60 -15.99 65.05
C LYS A 5 -18.48 -14.74 64.88
N ALA A 6 -18.36 -14.06 63.75
CA ALA A 6 -19.25 -12.95 63.38
C ALA A 6 -20.51 -13.48 62.68
N ALA A 7 -21.68 -13.19 63.25
CA ALA A 7 -22.98 -13.52 62.71
C ALA A 7 -23.38 -12.53 61.60
N ALA A 8 -23.67 -13.05 60.41
CA ALA A 8 -24.16 -12.28 59.27
C ALA A 8 -25.62 -11.82 59.52
N LYS A 9 -25.81 -10.51 59.70
CA LYS A 9 -27.14 -9.87 59.74
C LYS A 9 -27.75 -9.86 58.33
N LYS A 10 -28.90 -10.52 58.17
CA LYS A 10 -29.74 -10.46 56.96
C LYS A 10 -30.31 -9.03 56.80
N PRO A 11 -30.26 -8.40 55.61
CA PRO A 11 -30.91 -7.10 55.41
C PRO A 11 -32.43 -7.27 55.28
N ALA A 12 -33.16 -6.42 55.99
CA ALA A 12 -34.61 -6.35 56.02
C ALA A 12 -35.19 -5.97 54.64
N LYS A 13 -36.27 -6.65 54.25
CA LYS A 13 -37.06 -6.35 53.04
C LYS A 13 -37.68 -4.95 53.17
N LYS A 14 -37.16 -3.98 52.42
CA LYS A 14 -37.77 -2.64 52.31
C LYS A 14 -39.07 -2.78 51.52
N HIS A 15 -40.18 -2.45 52.18
CA HIS A 15 -41.51 -2.34 51.57
C HIS A 15 -41.54 -1.14 50.62
N ILE A 16 -41.47 -1.39 49.31
CA ILE A 16 -41.53 -0.34 48.29
C ILE A 16 -42.98 0.16 48.23
N VAL A 17 -43.22 1.35 48.80
CA VAL A 17 -44.46 2.11 48.63
C VAL A 17 -44.60 2.45 47.14
N ARG A 18 -45.57 1.81 46.47
CA ARG A 18 -45.94 2.13 45.09
C ARG A 18 -46.52 3.54 45.05
N LYS A 19 -45.68 4.53 44.71
CA LYS A 19 -46.16 5.85 44.30
C LYS A 19 -46.97 5.68 43.01
N SER A 20 -48.28 5.93 43.09
CA SER A 20 -49.17 6.01 41.94
C SER A 20 -48.71 7.14 41.03
N ILE A 21 -48.30 6.78 39.81
CA ILE A 21 -47.91 7.74 38.78
C ILE A 21 -49.19 8.45 38.29
N PRO A 22 -49.22 9.78 38.18
CA PRO A 22 -50.36 10.50 37.63
C PRO A 22 -50.57 10.11 36.16
N LYS A 23 -51.82 9.78 35.81
CA LYS A 23 -52.24 9.47 34.43
C LYS A 23 -51.92 10.67 33.54
N LYS A 24 -50.88 10.57 32.70
CA LYS A 24 -50.61 11.54 31.64
C LYS A 24 -51.77 11.52 30.64
N ALA A 25 -52.14 12.70 30.14
CA ALA A 25 -53.12 12.91 29.08
C ALA A 25 -52.81 12.04 27.84
N PRO A 26 -53.81 11.70 27.01
CA PRO A 26 -53.60 10.92 25.79
C PRO A 26 -52.72 11.73 24.83
N VAL A 27 -51.43 11.37 24.77
CA VAL A 27 -50.53 11.82 23.71
C VAL A 27 -51.07 11.24 22.42
N GLU A 28 -51.39 12.10 21.45
CA GLU A 28 -51.74 11.69 20.09
C GLU A 28 -50.67 10.74 19.58
N LYS A 29 -51.06 9.48 19.34
CA LYS A 29 -50.16 8.46 18.83
C LYS A 29 -49.89 8.78 17.36
N VAL A 30 -48.84 9.54 17.11
CA VAL A 30 -48.23 9.61 15.78
C VAL A 30 -48.00 8.17 15.33
N PRO A 31 -48.44 7.76 14.13
CA PRO A 31 -48.22 6.41 13.66
C PRO A 31 -46.72 6.13 13.67
N GLU A 32 -46.30 5.29 14.61
CA GLU A 32 -44.93 4.81 14.73
C GLU A 32 -44.74 3.79 13.60
N TYR A 33 -44.20 4.25 12.48
CA TYR A 33 -43.84 3.39 11.37
C TYR A 33 -42.69 2.49 11.82
N MET A 34 -43.03 1.30 12.31
CA MET A 34 -42.04 0.26 12.58
C MET A 34 -41.53 -0.26 11.24
N VAL A 35 -40.30 0.13 10.88
CA VAL A 35 -39.61 -0.44 9.72
C VAL A 35 -39.24 -1.87 10.06
N GLN A 36 -40.00 -2.83 9.53
CA GLN A 36 -39.66 -4.23 9.65
C GLN A 36 -38.46 -4.53 8.74
N ILE A 37 -37.34 -4.86 9.37
CA ILE A 37 -36.16 -5.35 8.66
C ILE A 37 -36.35 -6.84 8.43
N HIS A 38 -36.47 -7.24 7.16
CA HIS A 38 -36.70 -8.64 6.78
C HIS A 38 -35.56 -9.56 7.25
N GLU A 39 -34.31 -9.06 7.25
CA GLU A 39 -33.11 -9.83 7.63
C GLU A 39 -32.07 -8.98 8.37
N PRO A 40 -32.22 -8.75 9.69
CA PRO A 40 -31.32 -7.87 10.44
C PRO A 40 -29.89 -8.43 10.55
N LYS A 41 -29.71 -9.75 10.34
CA LYS A 41 -28.40 -10.40 10.38
C LYS A 41 -27.57 -10.09 9.13
N MET A 42 -28.18 -10.06 7.95
CA MET A 42 -27.49 -9.76 6.69
C MET A 42 -27.07 -8.30 6.66
N ILE A 43 -27.97 -7.38 7.00
CA ILE A 43 -27.64 -5.95 7.10
C ILE A 43 -26.50 -5.71 8.08
N ARG A 44 -26.50 -6.41 9.23
CA ARG A 44 -25.38 -6.32 10.17
C ARG A 44 -24.07 -6.78 9.53
N LYS A 45 -24.07 -7.89 8.80
CA LYS A 45 -22.87 -8.40 8.12
C LYS A 45 -22.36 -7.38 7.10
N ASP A 46 -23.24 -6.83 6.26
CA ASP A 46 -22.87 -5.88 5.21
C ASP A 46 -22.33 -4.57 5.80
N VAL A 47 -22.94 -4.09 6.88
CA VAL A 47 -22.45 -2.92 7.63
C VAL A 47 -21.07 -3.21 8.22
N LEU A 48 -20.85 -4.39 8.81
CA LEU A 48 -19.55 -4.74 9.38
C LEU A 48 -18.46 -4.96 8.32
N GLU A 49 -18.80 -5.54 7.17
CA GLU A 49 -17.84 -5.74 6.07
C GLU A 49 -17.45 -4.40 5.44
N SER A 50 -18.42 -3.52 5.17
CA SER A 50 -18.12 -2.16 4.67
C SER A 50 -17.28 -1.35 5.66
N LEU A 51 -17.54 -1.46 6.97
CA LEU A 51 -16.68 -0.88 8.00
C LEU A 51 -15.27 -1.47 7.99
N ARG A 52 -15.13 -2.79 7.79
CA ARG A 52 -13.84 -3.47 7.69
C ARG A 52 -13.04 -2.96 6.49
N GLU A 53 -13.67 -2.82 5.32
CA GLU A 53 -13.02 -2.28 4.12
C GLU A 53 -12.53 -0.83 4.34
N ILE A 54 -13.35 0.00 4.98
CA ILE A 54 -12.96 1.37 5.35
C ILE A 54 -11.75 1.37 6.28
N ILE A 55 -11.73 0.49 7.29
CA ILE A 55 -10.60 0.38 8.22
C ILE A 55 -9.32 -0.04 7.47
N ILE A 56 -9.40 -1.05 6.60
CA ILE A 56 -8.27 -1.50 5.78
C ILE A 56 -7.76 -0.35 4.90
N PHE A 57 -8.67 0.39 4.26
CA PHE A 57 -8.30 1.54 3.44
C PHE A 57 -7.60 2.63 4.26
N MET A 58 -8.13 2.97 5.44
CA MET A 58 -7.53 3.96 6.33
C MET A 58 -6.12 3.55 6.79
N GLN A 59 -5.93 2.28 7.14
CA GLN A 59 -4.62 1.74 7.51
C GLN A 59 -3.64 1.75 6.33
N GLY A 60 -4.12 1.41 5.13
CA GLY A 60 -3.33 1.49 3.90
C GLY A 60 -2.92 2.93 3.58
N TYR A 61 -3.83 3.89 3.78
CA TYR A 61 -3.56 5.30 3.58
C TYR A 61 -2.49 5.83 4.55
N GLU A 62 -2.53 5.45 5.82
CA GLU A 62 -1.48 5.86 6.78
C GLU A 62 -0.10 5.37 6.36
N LYS A 63 0.04 4.10 5.94
CA LYS A 63 1.30 3.57 5.43
C LYS A 63 1.76 4.31 4.18
N PHE A 64 0.84 4.56 3.25
CA PHE A 64 1.14 5.28 2.02
C PHE A 64 1.56 6.73 2.28
N ARG A 65 0.92 7.39 3.26
CA ARG A 65 1.28 8.74 3.70
C ARG A 65 2.70 8.80 4.24
N LEU A 66 3.09 7.85 5.10
CA LEU A 66 4.47 7.77 5.60
C LEU A 66 5.47 7.62 4.46
N LEU A 67 5.18 6.74 3.49
CA LEU A 67 6.04 6.54 2.32
C LEU A 67 6.15 7.81 1.45
N GLN A 68 5.08 8.60 1.33
CA GLN A 68 5.14 9.89 0.65
C GLN A 68 6.02 10.89 1.40
N GLU A 69 5.89 10.98 2.73
CA GLU A 69 6.71 11.87 3.57
C GLU A 69 8.21 11.50 3.46
N GLU A 70 8.53 10.20 3.47
CA GLU A 70 9.89 9.69 3.22
C GLU A 70 10.39 10.04 1.83
N LYS A 71 9.57 9.83 0.79
CA LYS A 71 9.90 10.19 -0.59
C LYS A 71 10.21 11.67 -0.70
N VAL A 72 9.38 12.55 -0.16
CA VAL A 72 9.62 14.00 -0.19
C VAL A 72 10.94 14.35 0.51
N THR A 73 11.20 13.73 1.66
CA THR A 73 12.44 13.94 2.43
C THR A 73 13.68 13.49 1.65
N LEU A 74 13.63 12.32 1.03
CA LEU A 74 14.71 11.79 0.17
C LEU A 74 14.95 12.67 -1.04
N PHE A 75 13.89 13.13 -1.72
CA PHE A 75 14.02 14.06 -2.85
C PHE A 75 14.64 15.40 -2.42
N ALA A 76 14.27 15.90 -1.24
CA ALA A 76 14.87 17.12 -0.70
C ALA A 76 16.37 16.93 -0.40
N LYS A 77 16.75 15.77 0.16
CA LYS A 77 18.15 15.39 0.40
C LYS A 77 18.94 15.29 -0.91
N LEU A 78 18.41 14.55 -1.89
CA LEU A 78 19.04 14.40 -3.21
C LEU A 78 19.26 15.76 -3.90
N LYS A 79 18.27 16.65 -3.86
CA LYS A 79 18.41 18.01 -4.41
C LYS A 79 19.52 18.81 -3.72
N ARG A 80 19.72 18.61 -2.42
CA ARG A 80 20.79 19.27 -1.67
C ARG A 80 22.16 18.74 -2.09
N GLU A 81 22.31 17.41 -2.17
CA GLU A 81 23.54 16.76 -2.59
C GLU A 81 23.92 17.12 -4.04
N LEU A 82 22.94 17.15 -4.95
CA LEU A 82 23.16 17.60 -6.33
C LEU A 82 23.68 19.03 -6.40
N LYS A 83 23.11 19.95 -5.60
CA LYS A 83 23.60 21.33 -5.52
C LYS A 83 25.01 21.39 -4.94
N GLU A 84 25.32 20.58 -3.94
CA GLU A 84 26.67 20.51 -3.37
C GLU A 84 27.68 20.02 -4.40
N ILE A 85 27.33 19.00 -5.18
CA ILE A 85 28.14 18.50 -6.29
C ILE A 85 28.33 19.59 -7.35
N GLU A 86 27.26 20.28 -7.76
CA GLU A 86 27.32 21.38 -8.72
C GLU A 86 28.26 22.50 -8.22
N VAL A 87 28.13 22.90 -6.96
CA VAL A 87 29.04 23.88 -6.33
C VAL A 87 30.47 23.36 -6.29
N MET A 88 30.73 22.10 -5.94
CA MET A 88 32.08 21.54 -5.96
C MET A 88 32.69 21.52 -7.36
N ILE A 89 31.88 21.19 -8.37
CA ILE A 89 32.29 21.20 -9.77
C ILE A 89 32.67 22.61 -10.21
N ASP A 90 31.79 23.58 -9.97
CA ASP A 90 31.97 24.95 -10.45
C ASP A 90 33.03 25.72 -9.67
N SER A 91 33.13 25.52 -8.34
CA SER A 91 34.07 26.24 -7.49
C SER A 91 35.48 25.64 -7.50
N LYS A 92 35.61 24.30 -7.41
CA LYS A 92 36.93 23.66 -7.26
C LYS A 92 37.39 23.07 -8.58
N LEU A 93 36.62 22.16 -9.17
CA LEU A 93 37.07 21.38 -10.32
C LEU A 93 37.31 22.24 -11.57
N ARG A 94 36.42 23.20 -11.86
CA ARG A 94 36.61 24.09 -13.03
C ARG A 94 37.89 24.93 -12.99
N HIS A 95 38.42 25.22 -11.80
CA HIS A 95 39.67 25.97 -11.67
C HIS A 95 40.92 25.11 -11.93
N TYR A 96 40.85 23.81 -11.58
CA TYR A 96 41.97 22.89 -11.78
C TYR A 96 41.96 22.19 -13.14
N LEU A 97 40.81 22.14 -13.81
CA LEU A 97 40.70 21.52 -15.13
C LEU A 97 41.12 22.51 -16.22
N PRO A 98 42.00 22.10 -17.15
CA PRO A 98 42.33 22.92 -18.31
C PRO A 98 41.04 23.20 -19.08
N LYS A 99 40.84 24.46 -19.49
CA LYS A 99 39.70 24.87 -20.32
C LYS A 99 39.85 24.24 -21.71
N GLY A 100 39.43 22.98 -21.84
CA GLY A 100 39.43 22.25 -23.09
C GLY A 100 38.46 22.92 -24.08
N LYS A 101 38.79 22.87 -25.37
CA LYS A 101 37.88 23.28 -26.46
C LYS A 101 36.77 22.26 -26.73
N LEU A 102 36.59 21.29 -25.84
CA LEU A 102 35.59 20.24 -26.00
C LEU A 102 34.21 20.84 -25.75
N HIS A 103 33.37 20.79 -26.78
CA HIS A 103 31.99 21.21 -26.64
C HIS A 103 31.23 20.23 -25.72
N PRO A 104 30.40 20.75 -24.80
CA PRO A 104 29.53 19.90 -24.02
C PRO A 104 28.60 19.15 -24.97
N VAL A 105 28.51 17.83 -24.83
CA VAL A 105 27.54 17.04 -25.58
C VAL A 105 26.16 17.46 -25.10
N THR A 106 25.44 18.21 -25.93
CA THR A 106 24.07 18.59 -25.62
C THR A 106 23.15 17.40 -25.88
N ARG A 107 21.98 17.38 -25.22
CA ARG A 107 20.97 16.34 -25.48
C ARG A 107 20.52 16.31 -26.94
N GLU A 108 20.62 17.44 -27.64
CA GLU A 108 20.34 17.56 -29.07
C GLU A 108 21.40 16.83 -29.91
N ASP A 109 22.68 16.91 -29.53
CA ASP A 109 23.77 16.20 -30.20
C ASP A 109 23.71 14.68 -29.94
N GLN A 110 23.23 14.27 -28.77
CA GLN A 110 22.99 12.87 -28.44
C GLN A 110 21.86 12.29 -29.28
N LYS A 111 20.72 13.00 -29.38
CA LYS A 111 19.59 12.57 -30.19
C LYS A 111 19.94 12.45 -31.68
N LYS A 112 20.76 13.38 -32.20
CA LYS A 112 21.26 13.31 -33.58
C LYS A 112 22.22 12.14 -33.83
N ARG A 113 22.99 11.71 -32.82
CA ARG A 113 23.83 10.50 -32.93
C ARG A 113 22.99 9.23 -32.96
N ASP A 114 22.01 9.13 -32.06
CA ASP A 114 21.14 7.97 -31.99
C ASP A 114 20.33 7.79 -33.28
N GLU A 115 19.84 8.88 -33.87
CA GLU A 115 19.15 8.85 -35.18
C GLU A 115 20.09 8.45 -36.33
N LYS A 116 21.38 8.82 -36.27
CA LYS A 116 22.35 8.53 -37.33
C LYS A 116 22.86 7.08 -37.30
N GLU A 117 23.00 6.48 -36.12
CA GLU A 117 23.34 5.05 -35.99
C GLU A 117 22.22 4.13 -36.51
N VAL A 118 20.96 4.52 -36.35
CA VAL A 118 19.82 3.74 -36.88
C VAL A 118 19.80 3.74 -38.41
N VAL A 119 20.12 4.87 -39.03
CA VAL A 119 20.17 4.98 -40.51
C VAL A 119 21.34 4.20 -41.10
N ASP A 120 22.51 4.22 -40.45
CA ASP A 120 23.68 3.47 -40.92
C ASP A 120 23.48 1.94 -40.77
N SER A 121 22.71 1.52 -39.76
CA SER A 121 22.31 0.11 -39.56
C SER A 121 21.32 -0.40 -40.61
N MET A 122 20.49 0.47 -41.18
CA MET A 122 19.52 0.10 -42.23
C MET A 122 20.12 0.11 -43.64
N SER A 123 21.28 0.74 -43.84
CA SER A 123 21.95 0.85 -45.15
C SER A 123 22.65 -0.45 -45.61
N TYR A 124 22.77 -1.48 -44.76
CA TYR A 124 23.48 -2.73 -45.08
C TYR A 124 22.57 -3.94 -45.35
N MET A 125 21.26 -3.75 -45.45
CA MET A 125 20.31 -4.85 -45.72
C MET A 125 19.73 -4.88 -47.14
N GLU A 126 20.17 -4.00 -48.03
CA GLU A 126 19.71 -4.01 -49.43
C GLU A 126 20.69 -4.82 -50.31
N GLU A 127 20.14 -5.83 -50.99
CA GLU A 127 20.75 -6.75 -51.96
C GLU A 127 21.40 -8.06 -51.46
N LYS A 128 20.53 -9.06 -51.20
CA LYS A 128 20.68 -10.42 -51.79
C LYS A 128 19.38 -11.25 -51.64
N PRO A 129 18.79 -11.79 -52.72
CA PRO A 129 17.68 -12.72 -52.61
C PRO A 129 18.22 -14.11 -52.20
N VAL A 130 17.90 -14.53 -50.98
CA VAL A 130 18.23 -15.87 -50.46
C VAL A 130 17.05 -16.81 -50.72
N PRO A 131 17.25 -18.04 -51.24
CA PRO A 131 16.17 -18.97 -51.52
C PRO A 131 15.46 -19.42 -50.24
N VAL A 132 14.14 -19.42 -50.30
CA VAL A 132 13.24 -19.93 -49.26
C VAL A 132 13.50 -21.42 -49.04
N GLN A 133 14.08 -21.77 -47.90
CA GLN A 133 13.96 -23.11 -47.32
C GLN A 133 13.12 -23.04 -46.06
N VAL A 134 11.96 -23.69 -46.14
CA VAL A 134 11.06 -23.95 -45.03
C VAL A 134 11.69 -25.07 -44.20
N VAL A 135 12.26 -24.73 -43.05
CA VAL A 135 12.61 -25.71 -42.01
C VAL A 135 12.05 -25.28 -40.66
N ALA A 136 11.50 -26.30 -40.00
CA ALA A 136 10.61 -26.24 -38.87
C ALA A 136 11.17 -25.49 -37.66
N ALA A 137 10.21 -24.95 -36.92
CA ALA A 137 10.34 -24.31 -35.63
C ALA A 137 11.31 -25.03 -34.68
N SER A 138 12.30 -24.29 -34.22
CA SER A 138 12.92 -24.50 -32.90
C SER A 138 12.77 -23.20 -32.11
N PRO A 139 12.03 -23.18 -30.99
CA PRO A 139 11.90 -21.99 -30.17
C PRO A 139 13.22 -21.74 -29.44
N MET A 140 13.86 -20.59 -29.72
CA MET A 140 14.97 -20.11 -28.91
C MET A 140 14.49 -19.74 -27.51
N PRO A 141 15.32 -19.95 -26.47
CA PRO A 141 14.93 -19.72 -25.09
C PRO A 141 14.86 -18.21 -24.84
N VAL A 142 13.64 -17.72 -24.61
CA VAL A 142 13.42 -16.42 -23.99
C VAL A 142 14.14 -16.45 -22.65
N GLY A 143 15.22 -15.67 -22.53
CA GLY A 143 15.88 -15.44 -21.26
C GLY A 143 14.84 -14.97 -20.26
N LYS A 144 14.50 -15.81 -19.28
CA LYS A 144 13.73 -15.42 -18.11
C LYS A 144 14.53 -14.32 -17.41
N VAL A 145 14.14 -13.07 -17.62
CA VAL A 145 14.38 -12.01 -16.65
C VAL A 145 13.70 -12.51 -15.38
N VAL A 146 14.52 -13.01 -14.44
CA VAL A 146 14.05 -13.39 -13.11
C VAL A 146 13.57 -12.09 -12.47
N PRO A 147 12.25 -11.90 -12.26
CA PRO A 147 11.80 -10.79 -11.43
C PRO A 147 12.47 -10.94 -10.07
N PRO A 148 12.91 -9.85 -9.41
CA PRO A 148 13.41 -9.95 -8.05
C PRO A 148 12.38 -10.74 -7.24
N LYS A 149 12.82 -11.85 -6.63
CA LYS A 149 11.94 -12.71 -5.85
C LYS A 149 11.21 -11.82 -4.85
N ASN A 150 9.88 -11.77 -4.99
CA ASN A 150 9.00 -10.98 -4.15
C ASN A 150 9.16 -11.48 -2.71
N GLU A 151 9.92 -10.76 -1.90
CA GLU A 151 10.02 -11.00 -0.45
C GLU A 151 8.64 -10.99 0.22
N LEU A 152 7.65 -10.35 -0.41
CA LEU A 152 6.24 -10.38 -0.02
C LEU A 152 5.60 -11.78 -0.14
N ASP A 153 5.89 -12.54 -1.20
CA ASP A 153 5.33 -13.89 -1.37
C ASP A 153 5.90 -14.85 -0.32
N ASP A 154 7.18 -14.68 0.03
CA ASP A 154 7.84 -15.46 1.09
C ASP A 154 7.22 -15.13 2.47
N LEU A 155 6.97 -13.84 2.76
CA LEU A 155 6.31 -13.41 4.00
C LEU A 155 4.84 -13.87 4.08
N GLU A 156 4.11 -13.87 2.97
CA GLU A 156 2.73 -14.40 2.92
C GLU A 156 2.69 -15.90 3.16
N SER A 157 3.65 -16.65 2.64
CA SER A 157 3.77 -18.09 2.91
C SER A 157 4.04 -18.38 4.40
N GLN A 158 4.94 -17.61 5.02
CA GLN A 158 5.28 -17.75 6.44
C GLN A 158 4.09 -17.42 7.34
N LEU A 159 3.32 -16.38 7.02
CA LEU A 159 2.12 -16.04 7.79
C LEU A 159 1.04 -17.12 7.68
N LYS A 160 0.92 -17.75 6.52
CA LYS A 160 -0.04 -18.84 6.29
C LYS A 160 0.32 -20.10 7.09
N ASP A 161 1.61 -20.42 7.17
CA ASP A 161 2.11 -21.52 7.99
C ASP A 161 1.92 -21.25 9.50
N ILE A 162 2.17 -20.02 9.95
CA ILE A 162 1.90 -19.63 11.35
C ILE A 162 0.40 -19.74 11.67
N GLN A 163 -0.45 -19.35 10.73
CA GLN A 163 -1.90 -19.43 10.90
C GLN A 163 -2.39 -20.88 11.01
N SER A 164 -1.89 -21.81 10.20
CA SER A 164 -2.28 -23.22 10.31
C SER A 164 -1.81 -23.84 11.62
N GLN A 165 -0.59 -23.52 12.08
CA GLN A 165 -0.08 -23.99 13.36
C GLN A 165 -0.94 -23.52 14.55
N LEU A 166 -1.44 -22.29 14.49
CA LEU A 166 -2.34 -21.74 15.51
C LEU A 166 -3.74 -22.36 15.46
N GLU A 167 -4.22 -22.71 14.27
CA GLU A 167 -5.53 -23.34 14.07
C GLU A 167 -5.51 -24.81 14.55
N ASP A 168 -4.40 -25.53 14.35
CA ASP A 168 -4.19 -26.89 14.87
C ASP A 168 -3.99 -26.96 16.39
N LEU A 169 -3.68 -25.83 17.03
CA LEU A 169 -3.51 -25.68 18.49
C LEU A 169 -4.80 -25.26 19.23
N SER A 170 -5.87 -24.92 18.50
CA SER A 170 -7.18 -24.50 19.03
C SER A 170 -8.22 -25.62 19.01
#